data_AF-A0A4Z1HF71-F1
#
_entry.id   AF-A0A4Z1HF71-F1
#
_cell.length_a   1.000
_cell.length_b   1.000
_cell.length_c   1.000
_cell.angle_alpha   90.00
_cell.angle_beta   90.00
_cell.angle_gamma   90.00
#
_symmetry.space_group_name_H-M   'P 1'
#
loop_
_entity.id
_entity.type
_entity.pdbx_description
1 polymer ?
#
loop_
_entity_poly.entity_id
_entity_poly.type
_entity_poly.pdbx_seq_one_letter_code
_entity_poly.pdbx_strand_id
1 'polypeptide(L)'
;MFLHSALLYKSVTCEWWLHLQAGNSIVTSWIDNEEQYYAFGSSYGEETNTESSTIKSAKFFLVGCIIRFDLLSSLTRNSVPVLSRRYQQFLHASSYSSPLQAALQCRSWIFSILLDVYSLREWKEKKEVKGLLSLRELVSKAFPIKKTLERGISMNMEEINNFKQNLESTEQSTNTKPEQPSYNILVVTHIFACSVSIFLEVVLSGPLPKLPEIRHEVHRALESYAYINDPDLLNILRWPLCVEASVAEPDQYDFFRSLLASPNVSWIGTFRKSLERLEEYWRVSLDMKYTDASVESARSRRFMAWDILVS
;
A
#
# COMPACT_ATOMS: atom_id res chain seq x y z
N MET A 1 1.56 -11.74 -12.33
CA MET A 1 2.50 -12.69 -11.67
C MET A 1 3.97 -12.32 -11.89
N PHE A 2 4.44 -12.07 -13.12
CA PHE A 2 5.86 -11.72 -13.43
C PHE A 2 6.40 -10.43 -12.76
N LEU A 3 5.56 -9.40 -12.59
CA LEU A 3 6.00 -8.12 -11.99
C LEU A 3 6.07 -8.16 -10.45
N HIS A 4 5.27 -9.00 -9.80
CA HIS A 4 5.26 -9.16 -8.34
C HIS A 4 6.46 -9.97 -7.82
N SER A 5 7.09 -10.76 -8.70
CA SER A 5 8.36 -11.45 -8.46
C SER A 5 9.57 -10.57 -8.77
N ALA A 6 9.49 -9.69 -9.79
CA ALA A 6 10.61 -8.86 -10.24
C ALA A 6 10.96 -7.73 -9.26
N LEU A 7 9.96 -7.19 -8.56
CA LEU A 7 10.11 -6.10 -7.57
C LEU A 7 10.97 -6.47 -6.35
N LEU A 8 11.19 -7.77 -6.11
CA LEU A 8 11.96 -8.29 -4.97
C LEU A 8 13.17 -9.12 -5.41
N TYR A 9 13.42 -9.23 -6.72
CA TYR A 9 14.57 -9.96 -7.25
C TYR A 9 15.35 -9.08 -8.21
N LYS A 10 16.52 -8.66 -7.73
CA LYS A 10 17.71 -8.78 -8.55
C LYS A 10 17.94 -10.27 -8.80
N SER A 11 17.27 -10.86 -9.80
CA SER A 11 18.08 -11.80 -10.58
C SER A 11 19.18 -10.90 -11.15
N VAL A 12 20.42 -11.37 -11.14
CA VAL A 12 21.58 -10.63 -11.68
C VAL A 12 21.36 -10.19 -13.16
N THR A 13 20.21 -10.55 -13.74
CA THR A 13 19.78 -10.35 -15.12
C THR A 13 18.48 -9.56 -15.31
N CYS A 14 17.73 -9.15 -14.27
CA CYS A 14 16.39 -8.52 -14.45
C CYS A 14 16.35 -7.06 -14.01
N GLU A 15 16.40 -6.16 -14.99
CA GLU A 15 16.17 -4.72 -14.86
C GLU A 15 14.67 -4.41 -14.69
N TRP A 16 14.04 -4.90 -13.62
CA TRP A 16 12.60 -4.71 -13.34
C TRP A 16 12.17 -3.24 -13.39
N TRP A 17 13.08 -2.34 -13.05
CA TRP A 17 12.85 -0.89 -13.09
C TRP A 17 12.64 -0.40 -14.53
N LEU A 18 13.37 -0.92 -15.53
CA LEU A 18 13.18 -0.58 -16.95
C LEU A 18 11.80 -1.01 -17.41
N HIS A 19 11.33 -2.17 -16.95
CA HIS A 19 9.96 -2.63 -17.23
C HIS A 19 8.91 -1.74 -16.59
N LEU A 20 9.12 -1.29 -15.35
CA LEU A 20 8.23 -0.33 -14.70
C LEU A 20 8.22 1.02 -15.41
N GLN A 21 9.39 1.52 -15.84
CA GLN A 21 9.50 2.76 -16.61
C GLN A 21 8.79 2.66 -17.96
N ALA A 22 8.96 1.55 -18.68
CA ALA A 22 8.23 1.29 -19.92
C ALA A 22 6.71 1.23 -19.67
N GLY A 23 6.28 0.56 -18.60
CA GLY A 23 4.89 0.50 -18.17
C GLY A 23 4.31 1.88 -17.85
N ASN A 24 5.06 2.73 -17.14
CA ASN A 24 4.67 4.11 -16.84
C ASN A 24 4.48 4.93 -18.13
N SER A 25 5.37 4.80 -19.12
CA SER A 25 5.23 5.48 -20.41
C SER A 25 3.97 5.07 -21.15
N ILE A 26 3.64 3.77 -21.15
CA ILE A 26 2.42 3.25 -21.79
C ILE A 26 1.17 3.75 -21.07
N VAL A 27 1.13 3.62 -19.75
CA VAL A 27 -0.02 4.02 -18.91
C VAL A 27 -0.27 5.52 -18.97
N THR A 28 0.78 6.33 -19.08
CA THR A 28 0.65 7.79 -19.28
C THR A 28 -0.22 8.11 -20.50
N SER A 29 0.09 7.49 -21.64
CA SER A 29 -0.69 7.69 -22.87
C SER A 29 -2.15 7.23 -22.70
N TRP A 30 -2.39 6.14 -21.97
CA TRP A 30 -3.75 5.64 -21.77
C TRP A 30 -4.59 6.51 -20.84
N ILE A 31 -4.02 6.99 -19.74
CA ILE A 31 -4.71 7.90 -18.82
C ILE A 31 -5.05 9.21 -19.54
N ASP A 32 -4.10 9.79 -20.28
CA ASP A 32 -4.29 11.07 -20.99
C ASP A 32 -5.35 10.94 -22.11
N ASN A 33 -5.46 9.77 -22.77
CA ASN A 33 -6.47 9.51 -23.80
C ASN A 33 -7.88 9.23 -23.23
N GLU A 34 -7.99 8.68 -22.01
CA GLU A 34 -9.30 8.52 -21.36
C GLU A 34 -9.89 9.86 -20.90
N GLU A 35 -9.07 10.83 -20.49
CA GLU A 35 -9.56 12.19 -20.18
C GLU A 35 -10.27 12.81 -21.39
N GLN A 36 -9.80 12.56 -22.62
CA GLN A 36 -10.46 13.05 -23.84
C GLN A 36 -11.81 12.38 -24.10
N TYR A 37 -11.95 11.09 -23.76
CA TYR A 37 -13.21 10.34 -23.93
C TYR A 37 -14.32 10.79 -22.97
N TYR A 38 -13.96 11.28 -21.77
CA TYR A 38 -14.92 11.84 -20.82
C TYR A 38 -15.13 13.36 -21.00
N ALA A 39 -14.17 14.09 -21.55
CA ALA A 39 -14.27 15.53 -21.82
C ALA A 39 -15.10 15.85 -23.08
N PHE A 40 -15.06 14.98 -24.09
CA PHE A 40 -15.94 15.04 -25.26
C PHE A 40 -17.00 13.95 -25.12
N GLY A 41 -18.21 14.31 -24.67
CA GLY A 41 -19.32 13.37 -24.58
C GLY A 41 -19.63 12.75 -25.94
N SER A 42 -19.06 11.59 -26.25
CA SER A 42 -19.29 10.92 -27.53
C SER A 42 -20.55 10.06 -27.43
N SER A 43 -21.69 10.70 -27.70
CA SER A 43 -22.75 10.06 -28.48
C SER A 43 -22.11 9.62 -29.80
N TYR A 44 -22.02 8.33 -30.08
CA TYR A 44 -22.14 7.68 -31.42
C TYR A 44 -21.57 6.26 -31.38
N GLY A 45 -22.40 5.30 -31.78
CA GLY A 45 -21.96 4.03 -32.39
C GLY A 45 -21.86 2.82 -31.46
N GLU A 46 -23.01 2.25 -31.08
CA GLU A 46 -23.12 0.81 -30.87
C GLU A 46 -22.74 0.10 -32.17
N GLU A 47 -21.61 -0.61 -32.18
CA GLU A 47 -21.33 -1.82 -32.99
C GLU A 47 -19.84 -2.19 -32.83
N THR A 48 -19.53 -3.04 -31.83
CA THR A 48 -18.36 -3.93 -31.64
C THR A 48 -18.18 -4.27 -30.14
N ASN A 49 -19.26 -4.68 -29.48
CA ASN A 49 -19.41 -4.47 -28.03
C ASN A 49 -18.62 -5.43 -27.09
N THR A 50 -18.09 -6.56 -27.55
CA THR A 50 -17.42 -7.54 -26.65
C THR A 50 -15.89 -7.45 -26.67
N GLU A 51 -15.30 -7.29 -27.85
CA GLU A 51 -13.83 -7.20 -28.00
C GLU A 51 -13.31 -5.83 -27.51
N SER A 52 -14.05 -4.75 -27.80
CA SER A 52 -13.76 -3.40 -27.31
C SER A 52 -13.85 -3.30 -25.77
N SER A 53 -14.85 -3.94 -25.16
CA SER A 53 -15.02 -3.94 -23.69
C SER A 53 -13.98 -4.81 -22.96
N THR A 54 -13.54 -5.90 -23.58
CA THR A 54 -12.45 -6.75 -23.05
C THR A 54 -11.12 -6.00 -23.07
N ILE A 55 -10.78 -5.34 -24.19
CA ILE A 55 -9.58 -4.53 -24.31
C ILE A 55 -9.60 -3.37 -23.30
N LYS A 56 -10.75 -2.70 -23.15
CA LYS A 56 -10.92 -1.65 -22.13
C LYS A 56 -10.66 -2.19 -20.73
N SER A 57 -11.27 -3.32 -20.37
CA SER A 57 -11.06 -3.96 -19.06
C SER A 57 -9.60 -4.34 -18.81
N ALA A 58 -8.92 -4.89 -19.82
CA ALA A 58 -7.50 -5.21 -19.75
C ALA A 58 -6.62 -3.98 -19.55
N LYS A 59 -6.95 -2.84 -20.18
CA LYS A 59 -6.27 -1.56 -19.95
C LYS A 59 -6.42 -1.11 -18.50
N PHE A 60 -7.64 -1.08 -17.94
CA PHE A 60 -7.88 -0.73 -16.53
C PHE A 60 -7.10 -1.64 -15.58
N PHE A 61 -7.11 -2.94 -15.85
CA PHE A 61 -6.35 -3.90 -15.06
C PHE A 61 -4.84 -3.63 -15.11
N LEU A 62 -4.28 -3.35 -16.30
CA LEU A 62 -2.85 -3.07 -16.42
C LEU A 62 -2.48 -1.73 -15.77
N VAL A 63 -3.30 -0.69 -15.94
CA VAL A 63 -3.11 0.61 -15.26
C VAL A 63 -3.11 0.39 -13.74
N GLY A 64 -4.06 -0.37 -13.21
CA GLY A 64 -4.10 -0.73 -11.80
C GLY A 64 -2.85 -1.48 -11.33
N CYS A 65 -2.35 -2.42 -12.13
CA CYS A 65 -1.09 -3.11 -11.84
C CYS A 65 0.08 -2.13 -11.75
N ILE A 66 0.22 -1.24 -12.74
CA ILE A 66 1.30 -0.25 -12.79
C ILE A 66 1.20 0.75 -11.62
N ILE A 67 0.00 1.24 -11.29
CA ILE A 67 -0.23 2.09 -10.11
C ILE A 67 0.26 1.37 -8.86
N ARG A 68 -0.23 0.15 -8.63
CA ARG A 68 0.17 -0.65 -7.46
C ARG A 68 1.68 -0.83 -7.42
N PHE A 69 2.31 -1.19 -8.54
CA PHE A 69 3.75 -1.42 -8.57
C PHE A 69 4.56 -0.12 -8.37
N ASP A 70 4.21 0.98 -9.03
CA ASP A 70 4.94 2.25 -8.87
C ASP A 70 4.79 2.77 -7.44
N LEU A 71 3.60 2.73 -6.85
CA LEU A 71 3.37 3.22 -5.48
C LEU A 71 4.05 2.36 -4.42
N LEU A 72 3.95 1.03 -4.52
CA LEU A 72 4.57 0.15 -3.53
C LEU A 72 6.10 0.11 -3.67
N SER A 73 6.63 0.26 -4.90
CA SER A 73 8.09 0.38 -5.15
C SER A 73 8.65 1.77 -4.86
N SER A 74 7.82 2.82 -4.88
CA SER A 74 8.27 4.18 -4.56
C SER A 74 8.73 4.31 -3.12
N LEU A 75 8.14 3.52 -2.22
CA LEU A 75 8.62 3.35 -0.85
C LEU A 75 10.07 2.89 -0.92
N THR A 76 10.31 1.75 -1.54
CA THR A 76 11.61 1.08 -1.56
C THR A 76 12.71 1.96 -2.20
N ARG A 77 12.37 2.78 -3.20
CA ARG A 77 13.29 3.71 -3.88
C ARG A 77 13.48 5.05 -3.17
N ASN A 78 12.82 5.27 -2.03
CA ASN A 78 12.75 6.56 -1.34
C ASN A 78 12.44 7.70 -2.33
N SER A 79 11.44 7.48 -3.18
CA SER A 79 11.01 8.41 -4.22
C SER A 79 9.51 8.61 -4.16
N VAL A 80 9.02 9.64 -4.85
CA VAL A 80 7.59 9.79 -5.12
C VAL A 80 7.27 9.05 -6.43
N PRO A 81 6.08 8.42 -6.55
CA PRO A 81 5.65 7.84 -7.82
C PRO A 81 5.65 8.88 -8.94
N VAL A 82 6.20 8.54 -10.11
CA VAL A 82 6.48 9.51 -11.19
C VAL A 82 5.19 10.14 -11.71
N LEU A 83 4.11 9.35 -11.75
CA LEU A 83 2.82 9.76 -12.30
C LEU A 83 1.80 10.09 -11.20
N SER A 84 2.26 10.46 -9.99
CA SER A 84 1.40 10.67 -8.81
C SER A 84 0.12 11.47 -9.10
N ARG A 85 0.23 12.62 -9.79
CA ARG A 85 -0.92 13.46 -10.13
C ARG A 85 -1.91 12.76 -11.06
N ARG A 86 -1.41 12.06 -12.10
CA ARG A 86 -2.25 11.32 -13.05
C ARG A 86 -2.93 10.13 -12.38
N TYR A 87 -2.22 9.43 -11.51
CA TYR A 87 -2.80 8.35 -10.71
C TYR A 87 -3.92 8.85 -9.81
N GLN A 88 -3.76 10.00 -9.15
CA GLN A 88 -4.83 10.60 -8.35
C GLN A 88 -6.07 10.90 -9.21
N GLN A 89 -5.90 11.57 -10.34
CA GLN A 89 -7.00 11.88 -11.26
C GLN A 89 -7.72 10.60 -11.74
N PHE A 90 -6.95 9.59 -12.16
CA PHE A 90 -7.47 8.32 -12.63
C PHE A 90 -8.25 7.57 -11.54
N LEU A 91 -7.71 7.48 -10.32
CA LEU A 91 -8.35 6.80 -9.20
C LEU A 91 -9.64 7.50 -8.74
N HIS A 92 -9.73 8.83 -8.90
CA HIS A 92 -10.96 9.59 -8.61
C HIS A 92 -12.02 9.47 -9.71
N ALA A 93 -11.62 9.41 -10.98
CA ALA A 93 -12.53 9.26 -12.11
C ALA A 93 -13.08 7.84 -12.27
N SER A 94 -12.31 6.84 -11.83
CA SER A 94 -12.65 5.42 -11.92
C SER A 94 -13.70 5.03 -10.87
N SER A 95 -14.97 5.32 -11.14
CA SER A 95 -16.08 4.73 -10.39
C SER A 95 -16.04 3.21 -10.53
N TYR A 96 -15.55 2.52 -9.50
CA TYR A 96 -15.76 1.10 -9.21
C TYR A 96 -15.55 0.13 -10.39
N SER A 97 -14.59 0.37 -11.29
CA SER A 97 -14.32 -0.63 -12.33
C SER A 97 -13.73 -1.89 -11.69
N SER A 98 -14.49 -2.99 -11.72
CA SER A 98 -14.09 -4.31 -11.20
C SER A 98 -12.66 -4.73 -11.63
N PRO A 99 -12.20 -4.49 -12.88
CA PRO A 99 -10.83 -4.77 -13.29
C PRO A 99 -9.75 -3.99 -12.55
N LEU A 100 -10.00 -2.71 -12.22
CA LEU A 100 -9.06 -1.88 -11.47
C LEU A 100 -8.92 -2.41 -10.04
N GLN A 101 -10.03 -2.73 -9.38
CA GLN A 101 -10.01 -3.31 -8.04
C GLN A 101 -9.35 -4.68 -8.02
N ALA A 102 -9.57 -5.52 -9.03
CA ALA A 102 -8.88 -6.79 -9.19
C ALA A 102 -7.35 -6.63 -9.32
N ALA A 103 -6.89 -5.61 -10.06
CA ALA A 103 -5.47 -5.31 -10.20
C ALA A 103 -4.84 -4.74 -8.92
N LEU A 104 -5.54 -3.83 -8.25
CA LEU A 104 -5.11 -3.22 -7.01
C LEU A 104 -5.15 -4.21 -5.83
N GLN A 105 -6.00 -5.23 -5.90
CA GLN A 105 -6.23 -6.26 -4.86
C GLN A 105 -6.70 -5.70 -3.50
N CYS A 106 -7.02 -4.41 -3.45
CA CYS A 106 -7.71 -3.71 -2.37
C CYS A 106 -8.42 -2.49 -2.95
N ARG A 107 -9.19 -1.77 -2.12
CA ARG A 107 -9.95 -0.61 -2.61
C ARG A 107 -9.04 0.54 -3.03
N SER A 108 -9.41 1.21 -4.12
CA SER A 108 -8.64 2.30 -4.74
C SER A 108 -8.37 3.49 -3.81
N TRP A 109 -9.27 3.78 -2.87
CA TRP A 109 -9.12 4.89 -1.93
C TRP A 109 -7.82 4.83 -1.11
N ILE A 110 -7.32 3.62 -0.83
CA ILE A 110 -6.04 3.41 -0.14
C ILE A 110 -4.90 4.05 -0.93
N PHE A 111 -4.85 3.79 -2.24
CA PHE A 111 -3.79 4.29 -3.11
C PHE A 111 -3.90 5.79 -3.32
N SER A 112 -5.11 6.36 -3.33
CA SER A 112 -5.31 7.81 -3.33
C SER A 112 -4.72 8.47 -2.08
N ILE A 113 -4.98 7.91 -0.89
CA ILE A 113 -4.42 8.43 0.36
C ILE A 113 -2.90 8.23 0.39
N LEU A 114 -2.40 7.07 -0.05
CA LEU A 114 -0.96 6.80 -0.11
C LEU A 114 -0.24 7.83 -0.99
N LEU A 115 -0.84 8.26 -2.11
CA LEU A 115 -0.34 9.35 -2.95
C LEU A 115 -0.29 10.69 -2.19
N ASP A 116 -1.30 10.99 -1.38
CA ASP A 116 -1.30 12.19 -0.53
C ASP A 116 -0.17 12.11 0.52
N VAL A 117 0.07 10.94 1.11
CA VAL A 117 1.17 10.73 2.06
C VAL A 117 2.53 10.91 1.39
N TYR A 118 2.73 10.38 0.17
CA TYR A 118 3.95 10.63 -0.61
C TYR A 118 4.13 12.13 -0.93
N SER A 119 3.06 12.82 -1.30
CA SER A 119 3.07 14.25 -1.59
C SER A 119 3.45 15.06 -0.34
N LEU A 120 2.91 14.67 0.83
CA LEU A 120 3.26 15.27 2.12
C LEU A 120 4.73 15.05 2.46
N ARG A 121 5.24 13.82 2.29
CA ARG A 121 6.65 13.46 2.50
C ARG A 121 7.57 14.32 1.65
N GLU A 122 7.31 14.39 0.35
CA GLU A 122 8.14 15.15 -0.58
C GLU A 122 8.17 16.65 -0.24
N TRP A 123 6.99 17.19 0.11
CA TRP A 123 6.88 18.57 0.56
C TRP A 123 7.66 18.80 1.87
N LYS A 124 7.56 17.89 2.84
CA LYS A 124 8.28 17.95 4.12
C LYS A 124 9.79 17.96 3.88
N GLU A 125 10.30 17.00 3.11
CA GLU A 125 11.71 16.87 2.78
C GLU A 125 12.24 18.13 2.07
N LYS A 126 11.49 18.68 1.09
CA LYS A 126 11.83 19.93 0.40
C LYS A 126 11.90 21.13 1.35
N LYS A 127 11.04 21.20 2.38
CA LYS A 127 11.03 22.26 3.39
C LYS A 127 12.14 22.09 4.41
N GLU A 128 12.44 20.87 4.83
CA GLU A 128 13.54 20.52 5.74
C GLU A 128 14.88 20.92 5.15
N VAL A 129 15.15 20.56 3.89
CA VAL A 129 16.40 20.92 3.19
C VAL A 129 16.60 22.44 3.12
N LYS A 130 15.52 23.21 3.03
CA LYS A 130 15.57 24.68 3.00
C LYS A 130 15.60 25.32 4.40
N GLY A 131 15.49 24.54 5.47
CA GLY A 131 15.35 25.06 6.84
C GLY A 131 14.05 25.80 7.10
N LEU A 132 13.01 25.56 6.28
CA LEU A 132 11.72 26.28 6.31
C LEU A 132 10.56 25.39 6.77
N LEU A 133 10.85 24.25 7.41
CA LEU A 133 9.80 23.36 7.90
C LEU A 133 9.10 23.99 9.11
N SER A 134 7.82 24.30 8.94
CA SER A 134 6.92 24.71 10.02
C SER A 134 6.14 23.49 10.51
N LEU A 135 6.26 23.16 11.80
CA LEU A 135 5.48 22.09 12.43
C LEU A 135 3.97 22.34 12.33
N ARG A 136 3.55 23.62 12.45
CA ARG A 136 2.14 23.99 12.29
C ARG A 136 1.64 23.73 10.88
N GLU A 137 2.45 24.05 9.85
CA GLU A 137 2.10 23.78 8.45
C GLU A 137 2.06 22.27 8.18
N LEU A 138 3.01 21.51 8.73
CA LEU A 138 3.05 20.06 8.63
C LEU A 138 1.77 19.41 9.20
N VAL A 139 1.40 19.78 10.43
CA VAL A 139 0.15 19.29 11.06
C VAL A 139 -1.08 19.70 10.25
N SER A 140 -1.13 20.95 9.78
CA SER A 140 -2.25 21.43 8.97
C SER A 140 -2.42 20.67 7.66
N LYS A 141 -1.33 20.24 7.01
CA LYS A 141 -1.36 19.45 5.77
C LYS A 141 -1.68 17.98 6.02
N ALA A 142 -1.20 17.42 7.12
CA ALA A 142 -1.43 16.02 7.47
C ALA A 142 -2.84 15.76 8.01
N PHE A 143 -3.44 16.72 8.70
CA PHE A 143 -4.77 16.60 9.30
C PHE A 143 -5.86 16.10 8.32
N PRO A 144 -6.06 16.69 7.13
CA PRO A 144 -7.07 16.21 6.19
C PRO A 144 -6.79 14.78 5.68
N ILE A 145 -5.52 14.40 5.53
CA ILE A 145 -5.09 13.05 5.12
C ILE A 145 -5.48 12.05 6.23
N LYS A 146 -5.06 12.32 7.47
CA LYS A 146 -5.39 11.50 8.65
C LYS A 146 -6.91 11.36 8.83
N LYS A 147 -7.65 12.46 8.75
CA LYS A 147 -9.12 12.45 8.87
C LYS A 147 -9.78 11.59 7.78
N THR A 148 -9.30 11.68 6.54
CA THR A 148 -9.84 10.89 5.43
C THR A 148 -9.52 9.41 5.58
N LEU A 149 -8.31 9.09 6.05
CA LEU A 149 -7.88 7.73 6.34
C LEU A 149 -8.71 7.09 7.45
N GLU A 150 -8.85 7.75 8.61
CA GLU A 150 -9.63 7.24 9.74
C GLU A 150 -11.12 7.03 9.39
N ARG A 151 -11.70 7.93 8.57
CA ARG A 151 -13.05 7.75 8.03
C ARG A 151 -13.13 6.49 7.17
N GLY A 152 -12.18 6.30 6.24
CA GLY A 152 -12.13 5.11 5.38
C GLY A 152 -11.96 3.81 6.16
N ILE A 153 -11.09 3.81 7.17
CA ILE A 153 -10.90 2.69 8.11
C ILE A 153 -12.21 2.35 8.81
N SER A 154 -12.89 3.35 9.36
CA SER A 154 -14.15 3.17 10.09
C SER A 154 -15.25 2.57 9.21
N MET A 155 -15.45 3.13 8.01
CA MET A 155 -16.43 2.61 7.05
C MET A 155 -16.10 1.18 6.60
N ASN A 156 -14.83 0.89 6.30
CA ASN A 156 -14.43 -0.45 5.89
C ASN A 156 -14.60 -1.47 7.03
N MET A 157 -14.36 -1.08 8.29
CA MET A 157 -14.58 -1.93 9.46
C MET A 157 -16.08 -2.24 9.67
N GLU A 158 -16.95 -1.25 9.48
CA GLU A 158 -18.39 -1.46 9.50
C GLU A 158 -18.82 -2.51 8.46
N GLU A 159 -18.27 -2.44 7.25
CA GLU A 159 -18.54 -3.44 6.21
C GLU A 159 -18.03 -4.85 6.56
N ILE A 160 -16.84 -4.98 7.18
CA ILE A 160 -16.33 -6.26 7.69
C ILE A 160 -17.29 -6.84 8.73
N ASN A 161 -17.75 -6.02 9.67
CA ASN A 161 -18.67 -6.45 10.73
C ASN A 161 -20.03 -6.86 10.17
N ASN A 162 -20.57 -6.10 9.21
CA ASN A 162 -21.80 -6.45 8.50
C ASN A 162 -21.65 -7.78 7.76
N PHE A 163 -20.49 -8.06 7.14
CA PHE A 163 -20.25 -9.35 6.49
C PHE A 163 -20.27 -10.52 7.49
N LYS A 164 -19.62 -10.37 8.65
CA LYS A 164 -19.61 -11.38 9.72
C LYS A 164 -21.00 -11.66 10.27
N GLN A 165 -21.77 -10.62 10.58
CA GLN A 165 -23.15 -10.76 11.08
C GLN A 165 -24.05 -11.48 10.06
N ASN A 166 -23.89 -11.16 8.77
CA ASN A 166 -24.67 -11.81 7.70
C ASN A 166 -24.31 -13.30 7.53
N LEU A 167 -23.05 -13.69 7.74
CA LEU A 167 -22.65 -15.11 7.72
C LEU A 167 -23.31 -15.92 8.84
N GLU A 168 -23.43 -15.33 10.02
CA GLU A 168 -24.07 -15.96 11.18
C GLU A 168 -25.60 -16.06 11.03
N SER A 169 -26.21 -15.22 10.19
CA SER A 169 -27.66 -15.17 9.99
C SER A 169 -28.17 -15.87 8.72
N THR A 170 -27.30 -16.39 7.85
CA THR A 170 -27.71 -16.94 6.54
C THR A 170 -27.88 -18.46 6.59
N GLU A 171 -29.04 -18.92 7.06
CA GLU A 171 -29.61 -20.22 6.69
C GLU A 171 -30.53 -20.14 5.46
N GLN A 172 -31.03 -18.98 5.04
CA GLN A 172 -31.98 -18.91 3.92
C GLN A 172 -31.93 -17.56 3.18
N SER A 173 -31.62 -17.61 1.88
CA SER A 173 -32.35 -16.95 0.79
C SER A 173 -31.43 -16.49 -0.35
N THR A 174 -31.71 -17.02 -1.52
CA THR A 174 -31.26 -16.59 -2.84
C THR A 174 -31.92 -15.26 -3.23
N ASN A 175 -31.13 -14.27 -3.66
CA ASN A 175 -31.27 -13.58 -4.96
C ASN A 175 -30.50 -12.25 -4.97
N THR A 176 -29.67 -12.12 -6.01
CA THR A 176 -29.19 -10.90 -6.70
C THR A 176 -28.98 -9.66 -5.81
N LYS A 177 -27.88 -9.66 -5.04
CA LYS A 177 -27.35 -8.44 -4.42
C LYS A 177 -26.42 -7.71 -5.42
N PRO A 178 -26.33 -6.36 -5.38
CA PRO A 178 -25.26 -5.63 -6.07
C PRO A 178 -23.90 -6.24 -5.72
N GLU A 179 -22.92 -6.19 -6.63
CA GLU A 179 -21.58 -6.79 -6.45
C GLU A 179 -20.94 -6.31 -5.14
N GLN A 180 -21.22 -7.04 -4.05
CA GLN A 180 -20.66 -6.76 -2.75
C GLN A 180 -19.16 -7.11 -2.82
N PRO A 181 -18.27 -6.25 -2.33
CA PRO A 181 -16.86 -6.56 -2.31
C PRO A 181 -16.64 -7.82 -1.49
N SER A 182 -15.78 -8.71 -1.98
CA SER A 182 -15.47 -9.94 -1.26
C SER A 182 -14.87 -9.60 0.12
N TYR A 183 -15.18 -10.42 1.13
CA TYR A 183 -14.63 -10.27 2.48
C TYR A 183 -13.10 -10.13 2.47
N ASN A 184 -12.42 -10.91 1.64
CA ASN A 184 -10.97 -10.84 1.47
C ASN A 184 -10.49 -9.45 1.02
N ILE A 185 -11.20 -8.78 0.10
CA ILE A 185 -10.86 -7.41 -0.31
C ILE A 185 -11.02 -6.43 0.86
N LEU A 186 -12.06 -6.58 1.68
CA LEU A 186 -12.27 -5.73 2.85
C LEU A 186 -11.14 -5.91 3.88
N VAL A 187 -10.74 -7.16 4.16
CA VAL A 187 -9.64 -7.48 5.08
C VAL A 187 -8.31 -6.94 4.58
N VAL A 188 -7.96 -7.20 3.31
CA VAL A 188 -6.73 -6.67 2.71
C VAL A 188 -6.73 -5.14 2.72
N THR A 189 -7.86 -4.52 2.37
CA THR A 189 -8.01 -3.05 2.41
C THR A 189 -7.77 -2.51 3.82
N HIS A 190 -8.28 -3.17 4.85
CA HIS A 190 -8.12 -2.74 6.23
C HIS A 190 -6.65 -2.81 6.71
N ILE A 191 -5.96 -3.91 6.43
CA ILE A 191 -4.54 -4.08 6.78
C ILE A 191 -3.68 -3.04 6.04
N PHE A 192 -3.94 -2.83 4.75
CA PHE A 192 -3.29 -1.76 3.99
C PHE A 192 -3.55 -0.38 4.60
N ALA A 193 -4.77 -0.08 5.06
CA ALA A 193 -5.11 1.19 5.67
C ALA A 193 -4.33 1.43 6.98
N CYS A 194 -4.21 0.39 7.82
CA CYS A 194 -3.42 0.45 9.05
C CYS A 194 -1.94 0.72 8.73
N SER A 195 -1.39 0.03 7.73
CA SER A 195 -0.03 0.29 7.25
C SER A 195 0.18 1.69 6.68
N VAL A 196 -0.78 2.23 5.92
CA VAL A 196 -0.72 3.63 5.44
C VAL A 196 -0.78 4.61 6.62
N SER A 197 -1.51 4.29 7.69
CA SER A 197 -1.56 5.08 8.91
C SER A 197 -0.21 5.12 9.62
N ILE A 198 0.43 3.96 9.80
CA ILE A 198 1.81 3.87 10.30
C ILE A 198 2.75 4.72 9.43
N PHE A 199 2.66 4.57 8.11
CA PHE A 199 3.51 5.32 7.18
C PHE A 199 3.33 6.83 7.32
N LEU A 200 2.10 7.30 7.52
CA LEU A 200 1.80 8.71 7.79
C LEU A 200 2.42 9.18 9.10
N GLU A 201 2.27 8.43 10.20
CA GLU A 201 2.88 8.79 11.50
C GLU A 201 4.41 8.85 11.40
N VAL A 202 5.00 7.99 10.59
CA VAL A 202 6.44 8.01 10.35
C VAL A 202 6.84 9.20 9.47
N VAL A 203 6.04 9.57 8.47
CA VAL A 203 6.28 10.82 7.72
C VAL A 203 6.25 12.03 8.66
N LEU A 204 5.38 12.02 9.67
CA LEU A 204 5.26 13.09 10.65
C LEU A 204 6.41 13.11 11.66
N SER A 205 6.57 12.03 12.42
CA SER A 205 7.42 11.96 13.61
C SER A 205 8.74 11.18 13.39
N GLY A 206 8.89 10.52 12.25
CA GLY A 206 10.04 9.66 11.92
C GLY A 206 9.85 8.19 12.32
N PRO A 207 10.76 7.27 11.90
CA PRO A 207 10.74 5.84 12.25
C PRO A 207 11.13 5.61 13.71
N LEU A 208 10.27 5.99 14.65
CA LEU A 208 10.55 5.87 16.08
C LEU A 208 9.53 4.92 16.72
N PRO A 209 9.80 3.60 16.75
CA PRO A 209 8.88 2.56 17.25
C PRO A 209 8.28 2.86 18.63
N LYS A 210 9.02 3.56 19.49
CA LYS A 210 8.61 3.86 20.87
C LYS A 210 7.58 4.99 20.98
N LEU A 211 7.34 5.75 19.92
CA LEU A 211 6.37 6.83 19.95
C LEU A 211 4.95 6.27 20.14
N PRO A 212 4.17 6.76 21.10
CA PRO A 212 2.83 6.22 21.39
C PRO A 212 1.92 6.14 20.16
N GLU A 213 1.98 7.13 19.27
CA GLU A 213 1.22 7.14 18.02
C GLU A 213 1.61 5.96 17.11
N ILE A 214 2.91 5.68 16.94
CA ILE A 214 3.38 4.57 16.10
C ILE A 214 3.04 3.22 16.76
N ARG A 215 3.25 3.09 18.08
CA ARG A 215 2.91 1.88 18.83
C ARG A 215 1.44 1.52 18.70
N HIS A 216 0.56 2.52 18.85
CA HIS A 216 -0.88 2.34 18.70
C HIS A 216 -1.23 1.84 17.30
N GLU A 217 -0.68 2.47 16.26
CA GLU A 217 -0.93 2.09 14.87
C GLU A 217 -0.40 0.70 14.52
N VAL A 218 0.78 0.32 15.02
CA VAL A 218 1.33 -1.03 14.86
C VAL A 218 0.43 -2.06 15.55
N HIS A 219 0.03 -1.82 16.80
CA HIS A 219 -0.86 -2.72 17.51
C HIS A 219 -2.19 -2.93 16.77
N ARG A 220 -2.81 -1.85 16.31
CA ARG A 220 -4.03 -1.87 15.49
C ARG A 220 -3.84 -2.69 14.20
N ALA A 221 -2.68 -2.54 13.55
CA ALA A 221 -2.35 -3.32 12.36
C ALA A 221 -2.20 -4.83 12.69
N LEU A 222 -1.50 -5.19 13.77
CA LEU A 222 -1.30 -6.58 14.18
C LEU A 222 -2.63 -7.29 14.49
N GLU A 223 -3.54 -6.62 15.20
CA GLU A 223 -4.89 -7.16 15.49
C GLU A 223 -5.67 -7.46 14.21
N SER A 224 -5.47 -6.67 13.15
CA SER A 224 -6.21 -6.83 11.90
C SER A 224 -5.90 -8.13 11.13
N TYR A 225 -4.75 -8.77 11.40
CA TYR A 225 -4.42 -10.07 10.82
C TYR A 225 -5.32 -11.20 11.33
N ALA A 226 -5.97 -11.03 12.48
CA ALA A 226 -6.96 -11.99 12.99
C ALA A 226 -8.19 -12.11 12.08
N TYR A 227 -8.40 -11.17 11.14
CA TYR A 227 -9.50 -11.22 10.18
C TYR A 227 -9.20 -12.08 8.94
N ILE A 228 -7.95 -12.53 8.76
CA ILE A 228 -7.54 -13.35 7.63
C ILE A 228 -8.08 -14.77 7.79
N ASN A 229 -9.00 -15.15 6.90
CA ASN A 229 -9.51 -16.52 6.81
C ASN A 229 -8.76 -17.36 5.76
N ASP A 230 -8.11 -16.69 4.81
CA ASP A 230 -7.37 -17.29 3.71
C ASP A 230 -5.88 -16.95 3.82
N PRO A 231 -5.01 -17.93 4.16
CA PRO A 231 -3.57 -17.72 4.28
C PRO A 231 -2.91 -17.16 3.00
N ASP A 232 -3.48 -17.38 1.81
CA ASP A 232 -2.90 -16.90 0.56
C ASP A 232 -2.90 -15.37 0.47
N LEU A 233 -3.75 -14.69 1.23
CA LEU A 233 -3.80 -13.22 1.31
C LEU A 233 -2.48 -12.61 1.78
N LEU A 234 -1.66 -13.35 2.54
CA LEU A 234 -0.34 -12.90 2.97
C LEU A 234 0.57 -12.56 1.77
N ASN A 235 0.36 -13.17 0.60
CA ASN A 235 1.08 -12.82 -0.62
C ASN A 235 0.79 -11.40 -1.13
N ILE A 236 -0.39 -10.87 -0.83
CA ILE A 236 -0.84 -9.53 -1.21
C ILE A 236 -0.35 -8.50 -0.17
N LEU A 237 -0.18 -8.93 1.07
CA LEU A 237 0.13 -8.12 2.25
C LEU A 237 1.63 -7.93 2.51
N ARG A 238 2.50 -8.19 1.52
CA ARG A 238 3.95 -8.04 1.71
C ARG A 238 4.36 -6.61 2.07
N TRP A 239 3.81 -5.62 1.36
CA TRP A 239 4.11 -4.22 1.61
C TRP A 239 3.63 -3.79 3.01
N PRO A 240 2.37 -4.08 3.41
CA PRO A 240 1.93 -3.85 4.78
C PRO A 240 2.84 -4.46 5.85
N LEU A 241 3.16 -5.76 5.72
CA LEU A 241 4.04 -6.45 6.65
C LEU A 241 5.40 -5.77 6.80
N CYS A 242 5.97 -5.27 5.70
CA CYS A 242 7.26 -4.59 5.75
C CYS A 242 7.18 -3.23 6.44
N VAL A 243 6.10 -2.47 6.20
CA VAL A 243 5.87 -1.19 6.89
C VAL A 243 5.72 -1.43 8.39
N GLU A 244 4.87 -2.35 8.78
CA GLU A 244 4.59 -2.70 10.19
C GLU A 244 5.84 -3.23 10.90
N ALA A 245 6.53 -4.22 10.31
CA ALA A 245 7.72 -4.84 10.88
C ALA A 245 8.91 -3.88 11.02
N SER A 246 9.00 -2.87 10.15
CA SER A 246 10.08 -1.87 10.19
C SER A 246 10.03 -0.94 11.40
N VAL A 247 8.85 -0.77 11.99
CA VAL A 247 8.65 0.04 13.18
C VAL A 247 8.10 -0.77 14.36
N ALA A 248 8.20 -2.09 14.29
CA ALA A 248 7.80 -2.99 15.35
C ALA A 248 8.77 -2.92 16.54
N GLU A 249 8.22 -3.15 17.73
CA GLU A 249 9.00 -3.30 18.96
C GLU A 249 9.40 -4.77 19.19
N PRO A 250 10.44 -5.03 20.02
CA PRO A 250 10.98 -6.38 20.19
C PRO A 250 9.98 -7.44 20.68
N ASP A 251 8.99 -7.03 21.48
CA ASP A 251 7.90 -7.88 21.96
C ASP A 251 6.94 -8.32 20.83
N GLN A 252 6.98 -7.65 19.68
CA GLN A 252 6.14 -7.94 18.52
C GLN A 252 6.88 -8.80 17.46
N TYR A 253 8.20 -9.01 17.57
CA TYR A 253 8.96 -9.75 16.55
C TYR A 253 8.48 -11.18 16.40
N ASP A 254 8.09 -11.83 17.50
CA ASP A 254 7.61 -13.22 17.47
C ASP A 254 6.29 -13.37 16.71
N PHE A 255 5.45 -12.33 16.66
CA PHE A 255 4.26 -12.32 15.81
C PHE A 255 4.66 -12.47 14.34
N PHE A 256 5.57 -11.61 13.86
CA PHE A 256 6.01 -11.64 12.46
C PHE A 256 6.74 -12.94 12.12
N ARG A 257 7.60 -13.43 13.02
CA ARG A 257 8.25 -14.75 12.86
C ARG A 257 7.23 -15.86 12.70
N SER A 258 6.23 -15.90 13.56
CA SER A 258 5.17 -16.92 13.54
C SER A 258 4.36 -16.85 12.25
N LEU A 259 3.98 -15.65 11.83
CA LEU A 259 3.22 -15.42 10.61
C LEU A 259 4.00 -15.86 9.35
N LEU A 260 5.31 -15.63 9.34
CA LEU A 260 6.19 -15.93 8.21
C LEU A 260 6.73 -17.38 8.21
N ALA A 261 6.69 -18.06 9.36
CA ALA A 261 7.05 -19.47 9.48
C ALA A 261 5.91 -20.43 9.10
N SER A 262 4.69 -19.92 8.86
CA SER A 262 3.52 -20.75 8.53
C SER A 262 3.73 -21.53 7.22
N PRO A 263 3.52 -22.86 7.22
CA PRO A 263 3.74 -23.72 6.05
C PRO A 263 2.77 -23.43 4.90
N ASN A 264 1.67 -22.72 5.16
CA ASN A 264 0.71 -22.29 4.14
C ASN A 264 1.22 -21.12 3.28
N VAL A 265 2.34 -20.49 3.65
CA VAL A 265 3.02 -19.48 2.83
C VAL A 265 3.90 -20.17 1.78
N SER A 266 3.33 -21.07 0.98
CA SER A 266 4.04 -22.07 0.16
C SER A 266 4.91 -21.53 -1.01
N TRP A 267 5.24 -20.24 -1.03
CA TRP A 267 6.17 -19.61 -1.99
C TRP A 267 7.38 -18.92 -1.29
N ILE A 268 7.70 -19.40 -0.09
CA ILE A 268 8.64 -18.93 0.96
C ILE A 268 10.04 -18.44 0.53
N GLY A 269 10.51 -18.70 -0.69
CA GLY A 269 11.85 -18.25 -1.10
C GLY A 269 12.04 -16.73 -1.03
N THR A 270 10.98 -15.95 -1.29
CA THR A 270 11.03 -14.48 -1.30
C THR A 270 10.80 -13.88 0.10
N PHE A 271 9.80 -14.39 0.83
CA PHE A 271 9.47 -13.91 2.18
C PHE A 271 10.52 -14.27 3.21
N ARG A 272 11.19 -15.42 3.08
CA ARG A 272 12.32 -15.80 3.92
C ARG A 272 13.45 -14.78 3.85
N LYS A 273 13.79 -14.30 2.65
CA LYS A 273 14.83 -13.27 2.48
C LYS A 273 14.43 -11.93 3.10
N SER A 274 13.16 -11.55 2.97
CA SER A 274 12.63 -10.35 3.64
C SER A 274 12.68 -10.50 5.17
N LEU A 275 12.37 -11.68 5.70
CA LEU A 275 12.48 -11.99 7.13
C LEU A 275 13.93 -11.96 7.61
N GLU A 276 14.86 -12.61 6.92
CA GLU A 276 16.30 -12.60 7.26
C GLU A 276 16.85 -11.17 7.36
N ARG A 277 16.38 -10.27 6.49
CA ARG A 277 16.74 -8.84 6.53
C ARG A 277 16.05 -8.07 7.66
N LEU A 278 14.78 -8.36 7.93
CA LEU A 278 14.08 -7.81 9.10
C LEU A 278 14.80 -8.23 10.39
N GLU A 279 15.23 -9.48 10.50
CA GLU A 279 16.02 -9.99 11.64
C GLU A 279 17.37 -9.28 11.78
N GLU A 280 18.08 -9.05 10.66
CA GLU A 280 19.30 -8.24 10.66
C GLU A 280 19.02 -6.82 11.16
N TYR A 281 17.98 -6.18 10.63
CA TYR A 281 17.58 -4.84 11.00
C TYR A 281 17.23 -4.74 12.49
N TRP A 282 16.43 -5.67 13.00
CA TRP A 282 16.07 -5.76 14.41
C TRP A 282 17.29 -5.96 15.31
N ARG A 283 18.26 -6.78 14.88
CA ARG A 283 19.53 -6.97 15.60
C ARG A 283 20.33 -5.66 15.69
N VAL A 284 20.54 -4.98 14.56
CA VAL A 284 21.27 -3.69 14.53
C VAL A 284 20.55 -2.61 15.35
N SER A 285 19.23 -2.57 15.29
CA SER A 285 18.39 -1.65 16.08
C SER A 285 18.50 -1.89 17.59
N LEU A 286 18.74 -3.14 18.01
CA LEU A 286 19.00 -3.50 19.40
C LEU A 286 20.42 -3.15 19.84
N ASP A 287 21.43 -3.38 19.00
CA ASP A 287 22.83 -3.11 19.31
C ASP A 287 23.13 -1.61 19.42
N MET A 288 22.51 -0.77 18.58
CA MET A 288 22.61 0.69 18.67
C MET A 288 22.05 1.27 19.98
N LYS A 289 21.28 0.51 20.77
CA LYS A 289 20.84 0.94 22.12
C LYS A 289 21.99 0.99 23.14
N TYR A 290 23.14 0.39 22.84
CA TYR A 290 24.29 0.33 23.74
C TYR A 290 25.35 1.40 23.50
N THR A 291 25.29 2.10 22.36
CA THR A 291 26.21 3.21 22.05
C THR A 291 25.44 4.53 22.06
N ASP A 292 25.60 5.28 23.14
CA ASP A 292 25.07 6.64 23.28
C ASP A 292 25.76 7.57 22.26
N ALA A 293 25.16 7.70 21.07
CA ALA A 293 25.66 8.55 20.00
C ALA A 293 24.51 9.28 19.29
N SER A 294 24.15 10.43 19.89
CA SER A 294 23.62 11.65 19.28
C SER A 294 22.26 11.61 18.54
N VAL A 295 21.46 12.64 18.84
CA VAL A 295 20.18 13.03 18.21
C VAL A 295 20.30 13.22 16.69
N GLU A 296 21.51 13.33 16.16
CA GLU A 296 21.81 13.48 14.73
C GLU A 296 21.74 12.13 13.98
N SER A 297 22.11 11.02 14.63
CA SER A 297 21.86 9.66 14.15
C SER A 297 20.35 9.40 13.97
N ALA A 298 19.53 9.98 14.85
CA ALA A 298 18.09 9.84 14.78
C ALA A 298 17.45 10.56 13.58
N ARG A 299 17.99 11.72 13.17
CA ARG A 299 17.54 12.49 11.98
C ARG A 299 18.02 11.88 10.67
N SER A 300 19.15 11.17 10.68
CA SER A 300 19.65 10.44 9.52
C SER A 300 18.93 9.10 9.29
N ARG A 301 18.00 8.70 10.18
CA ARG A 301 17.12 7.53 10.00
C ARG A 301 16.14 7.77 8.86
N ARG A 302 16.62 7.62 7.64
CA ARG A 302 15.79 7.17 6.52
C ARG A 302 15.12 5.87 6.99
N PHE A 303 13.78 5.82 6.98
CA PHE A 303 12.92 4.66 7.26
C PHE A 303 13.44 3.32 6.68
N MET A 304 14.41 2.67 7.34
CA MET A 304 15.20 1.54 6.80
C MET A 304 14.43 0.24 6.49
N ALA A 305 13.10 0.27 6.47
CA ALA A 305 12.31 -0.62 5.59
C ALA A 305 12.81 -0.57 4.13
N TRP A 306 13.49 0.52 3.73
CA TRP A 306 14.06 0.79 2.42
C TRP A 306 14.97 -0.31 1.87
N ASP A 307 15.99 -0.76 2.61
CA ASP A 307 17.00 -1.70 2.11
C ASP A 307 16.52 -3.16 2.14
N ILE A 308 15.53 -3.44 3.00
CA ILE A 308 14.90 -4.74 3.20
C ILE A 308 14.13 -5.18 1.94
N LEU A 309 13.57 -4.22 1.21
CA LEU A 309 12.71 -4.43 0.04
C LEU A 309 13.42 -4.28 -1.31
N VAL A 310 14.59 -3.61 -1.41
CA VAL A 310 15.28 -3.36 -2.70
C VAL A 310 16.41 -4.33 -3.03
N SER A 311 16.92 -5.10 -2.05
CA SER A 311 18.12 -5.94 -2.28
C SER A 311 17.83 -7.32 -2.87
#